data_AF-A0A8J7R223-F1
#
_entry.id   AF-A0A8J7R223-F1
#
_cell.length_a   1.000
_cell.length_b   1.000
_cell.length_c   1.000
_cell.angle_alpha   90.00
_cell.angle_beta   90.00
_cell.angle_gamma   90.00
#
_symmetry.space_group_name_H-M   'P 1'
#
loop_
_entity.id
_entity.type
_entity.pdbx_description
1 polymer ?
#
loop_
_entity_poly.entity_id
_entity_poly.type
_entity_poly.pdbx_seq_one_letter_code
_entity_poly.pdbx_strand_id
1 'polypeptide(L)'
;MQHQSVHISISIEAVAKEIYATSALRNLLSSDNAPTPSLLSPDNRNALIPVIRSSFLRVVLNSVSNIESIHPGENDDTIMPLTIKVRRGTTDDTIRAVRHAIECAIASDTLVTCYVGIDPGAASEFEVHLNRDLTTIRSLLATNLTLSRIIPYS
;
A
#
# COMPACT_ATOMS: atom_id res chain seq x y z
N MET A 1 -15.37 2.10 23.77
CA MET A 1 -15.83 1.64 22.45
C MET A 1 -15.35 0.22 22.24
N GLN A 2 -16.21 -0.69 21.75
CA GLN A 2 -15.82 -2.08 21.50
C GLN A 2 -15.09 -2.19 20.15
N HIS A 3 -13.99 -2.94 20.12
CA HIS A 3 -13.17 -3.18 18.94
C HIS A 3 -13.13 -4.68 18.62
N GLN A 4 -12.82 -5.02 17.38
CA GLN A 4 -12.58 -6.38 16.92
C GLN A 4 -11.29 -6.43 16.10
N SER A 5 -10.58 -7.56 16.15
CA SER A 5 -9.39 -7.81 15.34
C SER A 5 -9.83 -8.31 13.96
N VAL A 6 -9.23 -7.74 12.91
CA VAL A 6 -9.47 -8.14 11.53
C VAL A 6 -8.14 -8.47 10.87
N HIS A 7 -8.10 -9.62 10.20
CA HIS A 7 -6.97 -10.07 9.41
C HIS A 7 -7.15 -9.69 7.93
N ILE A 8 -6.16 -9.01 7.37
CA ILE A 8 -6.09 -8.59 5.97
C ILE A 8 -4.90 -9.28 5.32
N SER A 9 -5.16 -10.02 4.25
CA SER A 9 -4.13 -10.69 3.46
C SER A 9 -3.91 -9.93 2.15
N ILE A 10 -2.69 -9.43 1.94
CA ILE A 10 -2.28 -8.72 0.72
C ILE A 10 -1.49 -9.67 -0.18
N SER A 11 -1.89 -9.83 -1.44
CA SER A 11 -1.18 -10.69 -2.40
C SER A 11 -0.09 -9.92 -3.14
N ILE A 12 1.15 -10.42 -3.06
CA ILE A 12 2.29 -9.87 -3.83
C ILE A 12 2.03 -10.00 -5.33
N GLU A 13 1.39 -11.09 -5.76
CA GLU A 13 1.06 -11.32 -7.17
C GLU A 13 0.05 -10.31 -7.70
N ALA A 14 -1.00 -10.01 -6.92
CA ALA A 14 -1.99 -9.01 -7.29
C ALA A 14 -1.36 -7.62 -7.43
N VAL A 15 -0.51 -7.24 -6.47
CA VAL A 15 0.21 -5.96 -6.50
C VAL A 15 1.19 -5.89 -7.68
N ALA A 16 1.96 -6.95 -7.94
CA ALA A 16 2.88 -6.99 -9.08
C ALA A 16 2.13 -6.86 -10.41
N LYS A 17 0.99 -7.53 -10.55
CA LYS A 17 0.14 -7.41 -11.74
C LYS A 17 -0.34 -5.98 -11.97
N GLU A 18 -0.76 -5.29 -10.91
CA GLU A 18 -1.17 -3.88 -10.97
C GLU A 18 -0.01 -2.98 -11.40
N ILE A 19 1.19 -3.19 -10.85
CA ILE A 19 2.41 -2.45 -11.20
C ILE A 19 2.74 -2.62 -12.70
N TYR A 20 2.72 -3.85 -13.20
CA TYR A 20 2.99 -4.11 -14.62
C TYR A 20 1.92 -3.52 -15.54
N ALA A 21 0.64 -3.64 -15.18
CA ALA A 21 -0.44 -3.07 -15.97
C ALA A 21 -0.35 -1.54 -16.03
N THR A 22 -0.09 -0.90 -14.88
CA THR A 22 0.01 0.56 -14.75
C THR A 22 1.23 1.09 -15.50
N SER A 23 2.39 0.45 -15.35
CA SER A 23 3.60 0.85 -16.08
C SER A 23 3.47 0.64 -17.59
N ALA A 24 2.86 -0.45 -18.04
CA ALA A 24 2.60 -0.69 -19.46
C ALA A 24 1.65 0.35 -20.06
N LEU A 25 0.56 0.68 -19.36
CA LEU A 25 -0.37 1.73 -19.79
C LEU A 25 0.33 3.09 -19.87
N ARG A 26 1.13 3.45 -18.85
CA ARG A 26 1.91 4.68 -18.88
C ARG A 26 2.83 4.72 -20.09
N ASN A 27 3.57 3.64 -20.35
CA ASN A 27 4.50 3.58 -21.47
C ASN A 27 3.80 3.71 -22.83
N LEU A 28 2.59 3.17 -22.95
CA LEU A 28 1.76 3.34 -24.15
C LEU A 28 1.30 4.80 -24.35
N LEU A 29 1.02 5.51 -23.25
CA LEU A 29 0.51 6.89 -23.28
C LEU A 29 1.61 7.96 -23.27
N SER A 30 2.83 7.59 -22.90
CA SER A 30 3.97 8.49 -22.85
C SER A 30 4.58 8.68 -24.23
N SER A 31 5.30 9.79 -24.44
CA SER A 31 6.10 9.97 -25.65
C SER A 31 7.12 8.82 -25.82
N ASP A 32 7.44 8.43 -27.06
CA ASP A 32 8.35 7.32 -27.39
C ASP A 32 9.72 7.32 -26.67
N ASN A 33 10.13 8.47 -26.12
CA ASN A 33 11.41 8.63 -25.41
C ASN A 33 11.29 8.65 -23.87
N ALA A 34 10.12 8.37 -23.30
CA ALA A 34 9.96 8.37 -21.84
C ALA A 34 10.75 7.20 -21.22
N PRO A 35 11.66 7.46 -20.27
CA PRO A 35 12.50 6.42 -19.71
C PRO A 35 11.66 5.47 -18.85
N THR A 36 11.84 4.16 -19.05
CA THR A 36 11.20 3.11 -18.25
C THR A 36 12.23 2.41 -17.36
N PRO A 37 11.99 2.30 -16.05
CA PRO A 37 12.84 1.51 -15.16
C PRO A 37 12.90 0.04 -15.62
N SER A 38 14.11 -0.50 -15.79
CA SER A 38 14.31 -1.90 -16.18
C SER A 38 13.69 -2.89 -15.18
N LEU A 39 13.60 -2.49 -13.90
CA LEU A 39 12.95 -3.25 -12.83
C LEU A 39 11.47 -3.55 -13.10
N LEU A 40 10.79 -2.74 -13.93
CA LEU A 40 9.38 -2.92 -14.28
C LEU A 40 9.16 -3.89 -15.45
N SER A 41 10.23 -4.55 -15.94
CA SER A 41 10.10 -5.69 -16.84
C SER A 41 9.65 -6.95 -16.09
N PRO A 42 8.74 -7.78 -16.64
CA PRO A 42 8.36 -9.07 -16.05
C PRO A 42 9.55 -9.99 -15.74
N ASP A 43 10.63 -9.91 -16.51
CA ASP A 43 11.85 -10.71 -16.31
C ASP A 43 12.56 -10.37 -14.99
N ASN A 44 12.34 -9.17 -14.46
CA ASN A 44 12.94 -8.68 -13.22
C ASN A 44 12.00 -8.83 -12.00
N ARG A 45 10.96 -9.67 -12.11
CA ARG A 45 9.96 -9.87 -11.05
C ARG A 45 10.58 -10.21 -9.69
N ASN A 46 11.60 -11.05 -9.64
CA ASN A 46 12.24 -11.45 -8.38
C ASN A 46 12.93 -10.27 -7.69
N ALA A 47 13.43 -9.30 -8.46
CA ALA A 47 14.00 -8.07 -7.92
C ALA A 47 12.91 -7.05 -7.49
N LEU A 48 11.70 -7.12 -8.09
CA LEU A 48 10.58 -6.26 -7.73
C LEU A 48 9.95 -6.64 -6.38
N ILE A 49 9.95 -7.93 -6.03
CA ILE A 49 9.31 -8.44 -4.79
C ILE A 49 9.83 -7.72 -3.52
N PRO A 50 11.14 -7.59 -3.27
CA PRO A 50 11.65 -6.84 -2.12
C PRO A 50 11.18 -5.38 -2.06
N VAL A 51 11.00 -4.74 -3.22
CA VAL A 51 10.48 -3.37 -3.30
C VAL A 51 9.00 -3.34 -2.89
N ILE A 52 8.19 -4.25 -3.41
CA ILE A 52 6.78 -4.41 -3.01
C ILE A 52 6.65 -4.62 -1.50
N ARG A 53 7.47 -5.50 -0.91
CA ARG A 53 7.47 -5.75 0.54
C ARG A 53 7.85 -4.52 1.35
N SER A 54 8.84 -3.76 0.88
CA SER A 54 9.24 -2.50 1.52
C SER A 54 8.15 -1.44 1.41
N SER A 55 7.48 -1.35 0.27
CA SER A 55 6.34 -0.46 0.03
C SER A 55 5.14 -0.83 0.91
N PHE A 56 4.86 -2.12 1.09
CA PHE A 56 3.86 -2.61 2.04
C PHE A 56 4.10 -2.10 3.45
N LEU A 57 5.32 -2.23 3.98
CA LEU A 57 5.64 -1.69 5.30
C LEU A 57 5.42 -0.18 5.37
N ARG A 58 5.92 0.59 4.40
CA ARG A 58 5.78 2.05 4.38
C ARG A 58 4.32 2.50 4.32
N VAL A 59 3.54 1.92 3.41
CA VAL A 59 2.11 2.23 3.24
C VAL A 59 1.36 1.93 4.53
N VAL A 60 1.48 0.71 5.06
CA VAL A 60 0.73 0.29 6.24
C VAL A 60 1.09 1.15 7.46
N LEU A 61 2.38 1.40 7.71
CA LEU A 61 2.81 2.25 8.83
C LEU A 61 2.34 3.71 8.69
N ASN A 62 2.15 4.21 7.48
CA ASN A 62 1.74 5.60 7.23
C ASN A 62 0.21 5.79 7.23
N SER A 63 -0.57 4.79 6.80
CA SER A 63 -2.02 4.94 6.63
C SER A 63 -2.89 4.17 7.62
N VAL A 64 -2.37 3.12 8.27
CA VAL A 64 -3.16 2.23 9.10
C VAL A 64 -2.89 2.51 10.58
N SER A 65 -3.93 2.92 11.31
CA SER A 65 -3.89 3.01 12.77
C SER A 65 -4.26 1.68 13.42
N ASN A 66 -3.77 1.43 14.64
CA ASN A 66 -4.09 0.26 15.47
C ASN A 66 -3.66 -1.10 14.87
N ILE A 67 -2.47 -1.14 14.30
CA ILE A 67 -1.82 -2.38 13.85
C ILE A 67 -1.54 -3.26 15.08
N GLU A 68 -2.01 -4.51 15.05
CA GLU A 68 -1.66 -5.53 16.04
C GLU A 68 -0.46 -6.36 15.58
N SER A 69 -0.44 -6.71 14.29
CA SER A 69 0.68 -7.42 13.68
C SER A 69 0.82 -7.04 12.21
N ILE A 70 2.06 -7.05 11.72
CA ILE A 70 2.43 -6.77 10.33
C ILE A 70 3.55 -7.71 9.94
N HIS A 71 3.38 -8.41 8.83
CA HIS A 71 4.37 -9.35 8.32
C HIS A 71 4.56 -9.11 6.81
N PRO A 72 5.69 -8.52 6.39
CA PRO A 72 5.98 -8.28 4.98
C PRO A 72 6.31 -9.57 4.20
N GLY A 73 6.40 -10.72 4.89
CA GLY A 73 6.75 -12.01 4.31
C GLY A 73 8.26 -12.19 4.10
N GLU A 74 8.69 -13.45 4.10
CA GLU A 74 10.05 -13.89 3.76
C GLU A 74 10.10 -14.39 2.31
N ASN A 75 11.28 -14.81 1.83
CA ASN A 75 11.60 -15.05 0.41
C ASN A 75 10.48 -15.74 -0.40
N ASP A 76 9.90 -16.81 0.12
CA ASP A 76 8.90 -17.64 -0.57
C ASP A 76 7.44 -17.24 -0.31
N ASP A 77 7.20 -16.27 0.58
CA ASP A 77 5.85 -15.84 0.93
C ASP A 77 5.23 -15.02 -0.21
N THR A 78 4.04 -15.45 -0.67
CA THR A 78 3.24 -14.75 -1.69
C THR A 78 2.19 -13.82 -1.09
N ILE A 79 1.99 -13.90 0.23
CA ILE A 79 1.00 -13.14 0.99
C ILE A 79 1.71 -12.35 2.08
N MET A 80 1.34 -11.07 2.22
CA MET A 80 1.79 -10.18 3.29
C MET A 80 0.60 -9.96 4.26
N PRO A 81 0.57 -10.65 5.42
CA PRO A 81 -0.54 -10.50 6.36
C PRO A 81 -0.42 -9.26 7.25
N LEU A 82 -1.57 -8.66 7.54
CA LEU A 82 -1.76 -7.51 8.40
C LEU A 82 -2.95 -7.76 9.33
N THR A 83 -2.77 -7.62 10.64
CA THR A 83 -3.89 -7.66 11.60
C THR A 83 -4.08 -6.29 12.23
N ILE A 84 -5.32 -5.80 12.20
CA ILE A 84 -5.68 -4.46 12.71
C ILE A 84 -6.87 -4.53 13.66
N LYS A 85 -6.91 -3.62 14.66
CA LYS A 85 -8.12 -3.38 15.45
C LYS A 85 -9.02 -2.38 14.75
N VAL A 86 -10.25 -2.80 14.48
CA VAL A 86 -11.31 -1.94 13.92
C VAL A 86 -12.48 -1.82 14.88
N ARG A 87 -13.35 -0.82 14.67
CA ARG A 87 -14.57 -0.66 15.46
C ARG A 87 -15.48 -1.88 15.26
N ARG A 88 -16.07 -2.39 16.35
CA ARG A 88 -17.09 -3.46 16.27
C ARG A 88 -18.26 -2.98 15.42
N GLY A 89 -18.63 -3.76 14.41
CA GLY A 89 -19.65 -3.39 13.40
C GLY A 89 -19.09 -2.85 12.08
N THR A 90 -17.75 -2.81 11.91
CA THR A 90 -17.14 -2.61 10.58
C THR A 90 -17.54 -3.77 9.66
N THR A 91 -18.04 -3.45 8.47
CA THR A 91 -18.56 -4.44 7.51
C THR A 91 -17.46 -5.11 6.70
N ASP A 92 -17.71 -6.32 6.22
CA ASP A 92 -16.77 -7.04 5.34
C ASP A 92 -16.47 -6.27 4.04
N ASP A 93 -17.45 -5.51 3.52
CA ASP A 93 -17.26 -4.64 2.36
C ASP A 93 -16.27 -3.51 2.65
N THR A 94 -16.32 -2.94 3.87
CA THR A 94 -15.35 -1.92 4.29
C THR A 94 -13.96 -2.52 4.37
N ILE A 95 -13.81 -3.72 4.95
CA ILE A 95 -12.52 -4.43 5.02
C ILE A 95 -12.00 -4.76 3.62
N ARG A 96 -12.87 -5.17 2.70
CA ARG A 96 -12.51 -5.44 1.30
C ARG A 96 -12.03 -4.17 0.59
N ALA A 97 -12.71 -3.05 0.81
CA ALA A 97 -12.32 -1.75 0.26
C ALA A 97 -10.98 -1.27 0.84
N VAL A 98 -10.76 -1.44 2.15
CA VAL A 98 -9.46 -1.14 2.80
C VAL A 98 -8.36 -1.99 2.22
N ARG A 99 -8.57 -3.31 2.08
CA ARG A 99 -7.60 -4.22 1.46
C ARG A 99 -7.21 -3.75 0.06
N HIS A 100 -8.20 -3.45 -0.76
CA HIS A 100 -7.97 -2.99 -2.13
C HIS A 100 -7.21 -1.65 -2.17
N ALA A 101 -7.59 -0.68 -1.33
CA ALA A 101 -6.89 0.60 -1.23
C ALA A 101 -5.44 0.42 -0.77
N ILE A 102 -5.16 -0.52 0.14
CA ILE A 102 -3.79 -0.90 0.53
C ILE A 102 -3.03 -1.47 -0.68
N GLU A 103 -3.61 -2.41 -1.43
CA GLU A 103 -2.98 -2.98 -2.63
C GLU A 103 -2.61 -1.88 -3.66
N CYS A 104 -3.52 -0.95 -3.95
CA CYS A 104 -3.28 0.16 -4.87
C CYS A 104 -2.21 1.14 -4.35
N ALA A 105 -2.23 1.46 -3.04
CA ALA A 105 -1.22 2.30 -2.43
C ALA A 105 0.18 1.65 -2.51
N ILE A 106 0.29 0.34 -2.30
CA ILE A 106 1.57 -0.39 -2.42
C ILE A 106 2.08 -0.35 -3.86
N ALA A 107 1.20 -0.57 -4.83
CA ALA A 107 1.56 -0.47 -6.25
C ALA A 107 2.09 0.94 -6.57
N SER A 108 1.38 1.98 -6.11
CA SER A 108 1.78 3.38 -6.31
C SER A 108 3.11 3.71 -5.64
N ASP A 109 3.31 3.39 -4.37
CA ASP A 109 4.58 3.62 -3.64
C ASP A 109 5.77 2.86 -4.29
N THR A 110 5.50 1.66 -4.81
CA THR A 110 6.50 0.89 -5.56
C THR A 110 6.88 1.60 -6.86
N LEU A 111 5.89 2.09 -7.61
CA LEU A 111 6.14 2.85 -8.84
C LEU A 111 6.88 4.16 -8.56
N VAL A 112 6.50 4.92 -7.52
CA VAL A 112 7.25 6.10 -7.05
C VAL A 112 8.72 5.73 -6.83
N THR A 113 8.97 4.66 -6.07
CA THR A 113 10.34 4.19 -5.76
C THR A 113 11.11 3.82 -7.03
N CYS A 114 10.46 3.15 -8.00
CA CYS A 114 11.08 2.78 -9.25
C CYS A 114 11.42 3.99 -10.15
N TYR A 115 10.58 5.03 -10.13
CA TYR A 115 10.70 6.17 -11.04
C TYR A 115 11.45 7.37 -10.45
N VAL A 116 11.58 7.53 -9.12
CA VAL A 116 12.11 8.76 -8.49
C VAL A 116 13.49 9.19 -8.98
N GLY A 117 14.35 8.24 -9.37
CA GLY A 117 15.69 8.50 -9.92
C GLY A 117 15.78 8.48 -11.45
N ILE A 118 14.68 8.22 -12.17
CA ILE A 118 14.65 7.97 -13.61
C ILE A 118 13.74 8.98 -14.32
N ASP A 119 12.52 9.14 -13.81
CA ASP A 119 11.52 10.09 -14.29
C ASP A 119 10.79 10.71 -13.09
N PRO A 120 11.27 11.85 -12.56
CA PRO A 120 10.64 12.53 -11.43
C PRO A 120 9.20 13.00 -11.71
N GLY A 121 8.86 13.23 -12.98
CA GLY A 121 7.49 13.57 -13.40
C GLY A 121 6.56 12.39 -13.19
N ALA A 122 6.96 11.22 -13.68
CA ALA A 122 6.23 9.96 -13.44
C ALA A 122 6.10 9.66 -11.95
N ALA A 123 7.18 9.80 -11.20
CA ALA A 123 7.17 9.58 -9.76
C ALA A 123 6.15 10.50 -9.07
N SER A 124 6.12 11.79 -9.43
CA SER A 124 5.17 12.76 -8.88
C SER A 124 3.71 12.40 -9.21
N GLU A 125 3.43 11.89 -10.41
CA GLU A 125 2.08 11.40 -10.77
C GLU A 125 1.65 10.23 -9.89
N PHE A 126 2.55 9.25 -9.67
CA PHE A 126 2.27 8.13 -8.78
C PHE A 126 2.17 8.54 -7.31
N GLU A 127 2.87 9.58 -6.87
CA GLU A 127 2.70 10.15 -5.53
C GLU A 127 1.30 10.72 -5.32
N VAL A 128 0.69 11.34 -6.34
CA VAL A 128 -0.69 11.82 -6.26
C VAL A 128 -1.66 10.64 -6.05
N HIS A 129 -1.49 9.55 -6.80
CA HIS A 129 -2.28 8.34 -6.64
C HIS A 129 -2.08 7.70 -5.25
N LEU A 130 -0.82 7.59 -4.81
CA LEU A 130 -0.48 7.11 -3.47
C LEU A 130 -1.20 7.92 -2.39
N ASN A 131 -1.10 9.26 -2.43
CA ASN A 131 -1.71 10.13 -1.42
C ASN A 131 -3.24 10.00 -1.38
N ARG A 132 -3.89 9.83 -2.54
CA ARG A 132 -5.33 9.56 -2.63
C ARG A 132 -5.70 8.24 -1.94
N ASP A 133 -4.93 7.18 -2.18
CA ASP A 133 -5.22 5.86 -1.65
C ASP A 133 -4.92 5.81 -0.13
N LEU A 134 -3.84 6.43 0.34
CA LEU A 134 -3.56 6.62 1.77
C LEU A 134 -4.69 7.37 2.49
N THR A 135 -5.24 8.41 1.86
CA THR A 135 -6.37 9.17 2.40
C THR A 135 -7.63 8.30 2.48
N THR A 136 -7.88 7.49 1.44
CA THR A 136 -8.99 6.52 1.42
C THR A 136 -8.86 5.52 2.57
N ILE A 137 -7.68 4.93 2.77
CA ILE A 137 -7.42 3.98 3.87
C ILE A 137 -7.73 4.64 5.22
N ARG A 138 -7.19 5.84 5.46
CA ARG A 138 -7.41 6.59 6.71
C ARG A 138 -8.89 6.94 6.92
N SER A 139 -9.61 7.30 5.86
CA SER A 139 -11.04 7.61 5.92
C SER A 139 -11.88 6.37 6.27
N LEU A 140 -11.58 5.22 5.66
CA LEU A 140 -12.29 3.97 5.90
C LEU A 140 -12.00 3.39 7.28
N LEU A 141 -10.76 3.58 7.78
CA LEU A 141 -10.32 3.12 9.10
C LEU A 141 -10.45 4.19 10.19
N ALA A 142 -11.07 5.33 9.88
CA ALA A 142 -11.16 6.48 10.78
C ALA A 142 -11.68 6.04 12.15
N THR A 143 -10.76 5.96 13.10
CA THR A 143 -11.06 5.61 14.47
C THR A 143 -11.21 6.93 15.21
N ASN A 144 -12.41 7.21 15.73
CA ASN A 144 -12.58 8.20 16.81
C ASN A 144 -11.94 7.64 18.09
N LEU A 145 -10.63 7.36 18.05
CA LEU A 145 -9.84 7.17 19.25
C LEU A 145 -9.61 8.58 19.77
N THR A 146 -10.51 9.04 20.64
CA THR A 146 -10.15 10.06 21.61
C THR A 146 -8.86 9.58 22.27
N LEU A 147 -7.74 10.22 21.95
CA LEU A 147 -6.50 10.12 22.71
C LEU A 147 -6.92 10.22 24.19
N SER A 148 -6.68 9.16 24.96
CA SER A 148 -6.83 9.24 26.41
C SER A 148 -5.99 10.43 26.86
N ARG A 149 -6.64 11.54 27.24
CA ARG A 149 -5.95 12.68 27.84
C ARG A 149 -5.15 12.11 28.99
N ILE A 150 -3.83 12.29 28.94
CA ILE A 150 -2.98 12.09 30.10
C ILE A 150 -3.50 13.08 31.14
N ILE A 151 -4.19 12.58 32.16
CA ILE A 151 -4.56 13.38 33.33
C ILE A 151 -3.28 13.41 34.17
N PRO A 152 -2.60 14.56 34.31
CA PRO A 152 -1.49 14.64 35.24
C PRO A 152 -2.03 14.35 36.64
N TYR A 153 -1.44 13.36 37.31
CA TYR A 153 -1.71 13.11 38.72
C TYR A 153 -1.21 14.33 39.51
N SER A 154 -2.14 14.91 40.27
CA SER A 154 -1.95 16.05 41.18
C SER A 154 -1.00 15.74 42.32
#